data_AF-A0A1M3CPJ9-F1
#
_entry.id   AF-A0A1M3CPJ9-F1
#
_cell.length_a   1.000
_cell.length_b   1.000
_cell.length_c   1.000
_cell.angle_alpha   90.00
_cell.angle_beta   90.00
_cell.angle_gamma   90.00
#
_symmetry.space_group_name_H-M   'P 1'
#
loop_
_entity.id
_entity.type
_entity.pdbx_description
1 polymer ?
#
loop_
_entity_poly.entity_id
_entity_poly.type
_entity_poly.pdbx_seq_one_letter_code
_entity_poly.pdbx_strand_id
1 'polypeptide(L)' 'MSKNIKLNTQGIIINGEDKGWYIYIEEDLKNTGGYYIFIEKTLEKDSEGYDEWVENMDCLKNYFVESQWEVKWLD' A
#
# COMPACT_ATOMS: atom_id res chain seq x y z
N MET A 1 -11.64 10.36 -8.62
CA MET A 1 -12.34 9.16 -8.11
C MET A 1 -11.27 8.26 -7.53
N SER A 2 -11.28 8.07 -6.22
CA SER A 2 -10.40 7.11 -5.54
C SER A 2 -10.67 5.72 -6.11
N LYS A 3 -9.70 5.19 -6.88
CA LYS A 3 -9.70 3.79 -7.28
C LYS A 3 -9.66 2.98 -5.97
N ASN A 4 -10.59 2.02 -5.81
CA ASN A 4 -10.75 1.25 -4.58
C ASN A 4 -9.40 0.72 -4.07
N ILE A 5 -9.10 0.98 -2.80
CA ILE A 5 -7.99 0.34 -2.10
C ILE A 5 -8.34 -1.14 -1.94
N LYS A 6 -7.43 -2.03 -2.35
CA LYS A 6 -7.59 -3.47 -2.16
C LYS A 6 -6.68 -3.96 -1.05
N LEU A 7 -7.17 -4.92 -0.30
CA LEU A 7 -6.51 -5.50 0.87
C LEU A 7 -6.07 -6.92 0.54
N ASN A 8 -5.02 -7.37 1.22
CA ASN A 8 -4.41 -8.68 1.11
C ASN A 8 -4.03 -9.04 -0.34
N THR A 9 -3.59 -8.03 -1.10
CA THR A 9 -3.16 -8.18 -2.49
C THR A 9 -2.07 -7.18 -2.85
N GLN A 10 -1.38 -7.48 -3.95
CA GLN A 10 -0.29 -6.69 -4.48
C GLN A 10 -0.77 -5.79 -5.64
N GLY A 11 -0.15 -4.63 -5.76
CA GLY A 11 -0.35 -3.68 -6.85
C GLY A 11 0.95 -3.01 -7.25
N ILE A 12 0.85 -2.14 -8.26
CA ILE A 12 1.92 -1.23 -8.69
C ILE A 12 1.39 0.19 -8.55
N ILE A 13 2.15 1.06 -7.88
CA ILE A 13 1.85 2.48 -7.78
C ILE A 13 2.13 3.12 -9.15
N ILE A 14 1.09 3.59 -9.82
CA ILE A 14 1.17 4.18 -11.16
C ILE A 14 1.20 5.72 -11.13
N ASN A 15 0.91 6.33 -9.99
CA ASN A 15 0.95 7.77 -9.78
C ASN A 15 1.20 8.11 -8.29
N GLY A 16 1.78 9.28 -8.03
CA GLY A 16 2.10 9.76 -6.69
C GLY A 16 3.57 9.55 -6.29
N GLU A 17 3.82 9.60 -4.99
CA GLU A 17 5.09 9.16 -4.40
C GLU A 17 5.33 7.68 -4.73
N ASP A 18 6.59 7.25 -4.79
CA ASP A 18 6.94 5.84 -5.07
C ASP A 18 6.36 5.27 -6.38
N LYS A 19 6.08 6.15 -7.36
CA LYS A 19 5.63 5.73 -8.68
C LYS A 19 6.58 4.70 -9.29
N GLY A 20 6.01 3.58 -9.72
CA GLY A 20 6.72 2.44 -10.28
C GLY A 20 7.06 1.35 -9.25
N TRP A 21 6.85 1.61 -7.97
CA TRP A 21 7.06 0.64 -6.90
C TRP A 21 5.86 -0.29 -6.76
N TYR A 22 6.12 -1.46 -6.20
CA TYR A 22 5.10 -2.41 -5.80
C TYR A 22 4.57 -2.02 -4.43
N ILE A 23 3.29 -2.31 -4.22
CA ILE A 23 2.60 -2.07 -2.95
C ILE A 23 1.83 -3.32 -2.56
N TYR A 24 1.86 -3.67 -1.29
CA TYR A 24 1.04 -4.70 -0.68
C TYR A 24 0.36 -4.11 0.56
N ILE A 25 -0.94 -4.33 0.66
CA ILE A 25 -1.71 -3.90 1.83
C ILE A 25 -2.17 -5.16 2.57
N GLU A 26 -1.81 -5.31 3.83
CA GLU A 26 -2.32 -6.38 4.69
C GLU A 26 -3.38 -5.85 5.65
N GLU A 27 -4.48 -6.58 5.78
CA GLU A 27 -5.43 -6.37 6.85
C GLU A 27 -5.06 -7.28 8.03
N ASP A 28 -4.48 -6.70 9.09
CA ASP A 28 -4.04 -7.42 10.28
C ASP A 28 -4.88 -7.06 11.51
N LEU A 29 -6.20 -7.13 11.36
CA LEU A 29 -7.14 -6.81 12.45
C LEU A 29 -7.04 -7.77 13.64
N LYS A 30 -6.46 -8.96 13.44
CA LYS A 30 -6.39 -10.00 14.49
C LYS A 30 -5.17 -9.86 15.38
N ASN A 31 -4.01 -9.43 14.85
CA ASN A 31 -2.78 -9.36 15.64
C ASN A 31 -2.46 -7.92 16.06
N THR A 32 -2.49 -6.97 15.13
CA THR A 32 -2.20 -5.55 15.43
C THR A 32 -3.44 -4.67 15.50
N GLY A 33 -4.56 -5.10 14.91
CA GLY A 33 -5.81 -4.34 14.89
C GLY A 33 -5.89 -3.30 13.78
N GLY A 34 -4.92 -3.25 12.86
CA GLY A 34 -4.80 -2.23 11.83
C GLY A 34 -4.47 -2.77 10.44
N TYR A 35 -3.88 -1.89 9.62
CA TYR A 35 -3.49 -2.18 8.25
C TYR A 35 -2.00 -1.95 8.08
N TYR A 36 -1.33 -2.91 7.46
CA TYR A 36 0.07 -2.81 7.11
C TYR A 36 0.20 -2.39 5.65
N ILE A 37 1.02 -1.38 5.40
CA ILE A 37 1.36 -0.89 4.07
C ILE A 37 2.82 -1.26 3.84
N PHE A 38 3.08 -2.06 2.81
CA PHE A 38 4.43 -2.38 2.39
C PHE A 38 4.64 -1.91 0.97
N ILE A 39 5.72 -1.16 0.72
CA ILE A 39 6.16 -0.77 -0.61
C ILE A 39 7.58 -1.26 -0.88
N GLU A 40 7.84 -1.70 -2.10
CA GLU A 40 9.16 -2.13 -2.53
C GLU A 40 9.42 -1.73 -3.98
N LYS A 41 10.66 -1.36 -4.27
CA LYS A 41 11.06 -0.83 -5.57
C LYS A 41 11.01 -1.89 -6.68
N THR A 42 11.32 -3.12 -6.33
CA THR A 42 11.27 -4.31 -7.21
C THR A 42 10.90 -5.54 -6.39
N LEU A 43 10.41 -6.58 -7.04
CA LEU A 43 10.12 -7.89 -6.41
C LEU A 43 11.36 -8.78 -6.24
N GLU A 44 12.54 -8.20 -6.41
CA GLU A 44 13.79 -8.93 -6.23
C GLU A 44 14.11 -9.04 -4.74
N LYS A 45 14.84 -10.09 -4.37
CA LYS A 45 15.29 -10.27 -2.99
C LYS A 45 16.22 -9.11 -2.61
N ASP A 46 16.06 -8.60 -1.38
CA ASP A 46 16.83 -7.48 -0.81
C ASP A 46 16.63 -6.14 -1.55
N SER A 47 15.46 -5.97 -2.19
CA SER A 47 15.06 -4.69 -2.77
C SER A 47 14.86 -3.62 -1.70
N GLU A 48 15.03 -2.37 -2.12
CA GLU A 48 14.69 -1.21 -1.29
C GLU A 48 13.19 -1.21 -1.05
N GLY A 49 12.79 -1.19 0.23
CA GLY A 49 11.41 -1.21 0.64
C GLY A 49 11.18 -0.47 1.94
N TYR A 50 9.97 0.00 2.11
CA TYR A 50 9.51 0.72 3.28
C TYR A 50 8.17 0.13 3.73
N ASP A 51 7.95 0.21 5.03
CA ASP A 51 6.70 -0.20 5.63
C ASP A 51 6.13 0.86 6.56
N GLU A 52 4.81 0.85 6.65
CA GLU A 52 4.05 1.71 7.56
C GLU A 52 2.86 0.94 8.11
N TRP A 53 2.42 1.31 9.31
CA TRP A 53 1.22 0.76 9.92
C TRP A 53 0.22 1.86 10.24
N VAL A 54 -1.05 1.61 9.94
CA VAL A 54 -2.14 2.54 10.23
C VAL A 54 -3.27 1.86 10.98
N GLU A 55 -3.84 2.59 11.94
CA GLU A 55 -4.80 2.03 12.91
C GLU A 55 -6.13 1.62 12.28
N ASN A 56 -6.57 2.30 11.22
CA ASN A 56 -7.88 2.05 10.63
C ASN A 56 -7.93 2.42 9.13
N MET A 57 -9.05 2.05 8.51
CA MET A 57 -9.30 2.25 7.08
C MET A 57 -9.32 3.73 6.67
N ASP A 58 -9.71 4.64 7.56
CA ASP A 58 -9.72 6.07 7.23
C ASP A 58 -8.30 6.67 7.28
N CYS A 59 -7.46 6.23 8.23
CA CYS A 59 -6.03 6.51 8.21
C CYS A 59 -5.37 5.98 6.93
N LEU A 60 -5.70 4.76 6.50
CA LEU A 60 -5.20 4.18 5.25
C LEU A 60 -5.59 5.01 4.03
N LYS A 61 -6.86 5.43 3.94
CA LYS A 61 -7.33 6.30 2.85
C LYS A 61 -6.62 7.65 2.86
N ASN A 62 -6.42 8.25 4.02
CA ASN A 62 -5.72 9.52 4.14
C ASN A 62 -4.26 9.38 3.69
N TYR A 63 -3.59 8.29 4.06
CA TYR A 63 -2.22 7.98 3.60
C TYR A 63 -2.15 7.92 2.06
N PHE A 64 -3.08 7.21 1.42
CA PHE A 64 -3.17 7.17 -0.05
C PHE A 64 -3.41 8.55 -0.67
N VAL A 65 -4.20 9.42 -0.03
CA VAL A 65 -4.46 10.79 -0.50
C VAL A 65 -3.24 11.68 -0.34
N GLU A 66 -2.55 11.60 0.80
CA GLU A 66 -1.36 12.39 1.11
C GLU A 66 -0.20 12.04 0.17
N SER A 67 0.07 10.75 -0.03
CA SER A 67 1.09 10.28 -0.99
C SER A 67 0.66 10.38 -2.46
N GLN A 68 -0.57 10.85 -2.72
CA GLN A 68 -1.17 10.94 -4.06
C GLN A 68 -1.16 9.62 -4.85
N TRP A 69 -1.26 8.50 -4.13
CA TRP A 69 -1.14 7.17 -4.72
C TRP A 69 -2.34 6.80 -5.58
N GLU A 70 -2.04 6.39 -6.81
CA GLU A 70 -2.96 5.56 -7.60
C GLU A 70 -2.31 4.21 -7.84
N VAL A 71 -3.04 3.14 -7.52
CA VAL A 71 -2.52 1.78 -7.62
C VAL A 71 -3.23 1.00 -8.72
N LYS A 72 -2.44 0.33 -9.56
CA LYS A 72 -2.90 -0.74 -10.44
C LYS A 72 -2.71 -2.07 -9.71
N TRP A 73 -3.80 -2.60 -9.17
CA TRP A 73 -3.82 -3.90 -8.51
C TRP A 73 -3.59 -5.05 -9.51
N LEU A 74 -2.87 -6.09 -9.09
CA LEU A 74 -2.44 -7.22 -9.93
C LEU A 74 -3.38 -8.46 -9.86
N ASP A 75 -4.52 -8.34 -9.19
CA ASP A 75 -5.60 -9.36 -9.14
C ASP A 75 -6.04 -9.90 -10.50
#